data_AF-K2MQK2-F1
#
_entry.id   AF-K2MQK2-F1
#
_cell.length_a   1.000
_cell.length_b   1.000
_cell.length_c   1.000
_cell.angle_alpha   90.00
_cell.angle_beta   90.00
_cell.angle_gamma   90.00
#
_symmetry.space_group_name_H-M   'P 1'
#
loop_
_entity.id
_entity.type
_entity.pdbx_description
1 polymer ?
#
loop_
_entity_poly.entity_id
_entity_poly.type
_entity_poly.pdbx_seq_one_letter_code
_entity_poly.pdbx_strand_id
1 'polypeptide(L)'
;MQSGNEKLSVLYENKKGGDGSYNLVAVHLTEKVERIKEVVKKWKDLDSALQSCSSVSSGTVDTRGKGMCNGRVPTERLVGFLSGNFSENEWRDEYLGVNAIVHGSAEKRRRVPNGLTFKGSGAWAEWRVGDMGQTVPYYFANSMFTLVATVSIHEVPKKGPIPLIGVRMNDTSSTVLFGLSYTHEKKLLAIGDNFSNEDDFEWEPNTTYQVVLRMTDEKWTVFVDADDIEC
;
A
#
# COMPACT_ATOMS: atom_id res chain seq x y z
N MET A 1 -18.65 19.31 -21.59
CA MET A 1 -17.41 20.11 -21.72
C MET A 1 -16.78 19.74 -23.06
N GLN A 2 -16.49 20.72 -23.92
CA GLN A 2 -15.84 20.47 -25.21
C GLN A 2 -14.38 20.05 -24.96
N SER A 3 -14.06 18.76 -25.15
CA SER A 3 -12.70 18.25 -25.03
C SER A 3 -11.89 18.66 -26.27
N GLY A 4 -10.74 19.32 -26.08
CA GLY A 4 -9.82 19.59 -27.20
C GLY A 4 -8.85 20.77 -27.01
N ASN A 5 -9.11 21.68 -26.07
CA ASN A 5 -8.27 22.88 -25.85
C ASN A 5 -7.77 23.03 -24.41
N GLU A 6 -7.73 21.94 -23.64
CA GLU A 6 -7.21 21.96 -22.28
C GLU A 6 -5.70 22.19 -22.30
N LYS A 7 -5.28 23.40 -21.92
CA LYS A 7 -3.88 23.81 -21.80
C LYS A 7 -3.59 24.11 -20.34
N LEU A 8 -2.49 23.57 -19.82
CA LEU A 8 -1.97 23.94 -18.52
C LEU A 8 -0.73 24.81 -18.72
N SER A 9 -0.70 25.93 -18.03
CA SER A 9 0.44 26.83 -17.98
C SER A 9 0.74 27.18 -16.55
N VAL A 10 2.03 27.32 -16.24
CA VAL A 10 2.49 27.85 -14.96
C VAL A 10 3.17 29.19 -15.20
N LEU A 11 2.89 30.15 -14.32
CA LEU A 11 3.60 31.43 -14.23
C LEU A 11 4.36 31.41 -12.91
N TYR A 12 5.68 31.51 -12.96
CA TYR A 12 6.51 31.48 -11.76
C TYR A 12 7.60 32.55 -11.80
N GLU A 13 8.04 32.95 -10.60
CA GLU A 13 9.15 33.87 -10.41
C GLU A 13 10.47 33.16 -10.69
N ASN A 14 11.31 33.77 -11.49
CA ASN A 14 12.66 33.33 -11.74
C ASN A 14 13.63 34.44 -11.31
N LYS A 15 14.49 34.11 -10.35
CA LYS A 15 15.46 35.04 -9.81
C LYS A 15 16.61 35.20 -10.81
N LYS A 16 16.92 36.44 -11.18
CA LYS A 16 18.09 36.75 -12.01
C LYS A 16 19.28 37.05 -11.10
N GLY A 17 20.31 36.21 -11.16
CA GLY A 17 21.60 36.49 -10.52
C GLY A 17 21.56 36.81 -9.02
N GLY A 18 22.56 37.56 -8.56
CA GLY A 18 22.77 37.92 -7.14
C GLY A 18 22.26 39.30 -6.73
N ASP A 19 21.73 40.10 -7.66
CA ASP A 19 21.31 41.49 -7.41
C ASP A 19 19.89 41.61 -6.82
N GLY A 20 19.20 40.49 -6.61
CA GLY A 20 17.86 40.45 -6.04
C GLY A 20 16.73 40.75 -7.01
N SER A 21 17.00 40.85 -8.31
CA SER A 21 15.98 41.04 -9.33
C SER A 21 15.24 39.74 -9.69
N TYR A 22 13.95 39.85 -10.00
CA TYR A 22 13.09 38.73 -10.43
C TYR A 22 12.44 39.03 -11.77
N ASN A 23 12.21 38.01 -12.59
CA ASN A 23 11.30 38.07 -13.72
C ASN A 23 10.23 36.98 -13.61
N LEU A 24 9.14 37.15 -14.35
CA LEU A 24 8.09 36.14 -14.46
C LEU A 24 8.31 35.29 -15.71
N VAL A 25 8.24 33.98 -15.56
CA VAL A 25 8.37 33.01 -16.65
C VAL A 25 7.06 32.26 -16.79
N ALA A 26 6.49 32.28 -18.00
CA ALA A 26 5.32 31.49 -18.37
C ALA A 26 5.78 30.25 -19.15
N VAL A 27 5.41 29.06 -18.67
CA VAL A 27 5.73 27.77 -19.33
C VAL A 27 4.44 27.02 -19.64
N HIS A 28 4.34 26.54 -20.87
CA HIS A 28 3.31 25.58 -21.26
C HIS A 28 3.71 24.17 -20.84
N LEU A 29 2.85 23.50 -20.10
CA LEU A 29 3.12 22.18 -19.52
C LEU A 29 2.52 21.05 -20.35
N THR A 30 2.62 21.13 -21.69
CA THR A 30 1.93 20.21 -22.61
C THR A 30 2.21 18.74 -22.31
N GLU A 31 3.47 18.35 -22.11
CA GLU A 31 3.84 16.96 -21.76
C GLU A 31 3.29 16.55 -20.37
N LYS A 32 3.28 17.47 -19.41
CA LYS A 32 2.74 17.19 -18.07
C LYS A 32 1.23 17.03 -18.11
N VAL A 33 0.53 17.77 -18.96
CA VAL A 33 -0.92 17.62 -19.16
C VAL A 33 -1.25 16.22 -19.67
N GLU A 34 -0.53 15.74 -20.69
CA GLU A 34 -0.76 14.38 -21.19
C GLU A 34 -0.47 13.33 -20.11
N ARG A 35 0.61 13.50 -19.35
CA ARG A 35 0.87 12.63 -18.20
C ARG A 35 -0.22 12.67 -17.13
N ILE A 36 -0.75 13.85 -16.81
CA ILE A 36 -1.85 14.01 -15.84
C ILE A 36 -3.09 13.28 -16.35
N LYS A 37 -3.43 13.42 -17.64
CA LYS A 37 -4.57 12.72 -18.24
C LYS A 37 -4.40 11.21 -18.15
N GLU A 38 -3.21 10.68 -18.43
CA GLU A 38 -2.92 9.24 -18.29
C GLU A 38 -3.14 8.75 -16.85
N VAL A 39 -2.60 9.48 -15.86
CA VAL A 39 -2.70 9.13 -14.44
C VAL A 39 -4.17 9.18 -13.98
N VAL A 40 -4.88 10.27 -14.25
CA VAL A 40 -6.29 10.43 -13.88
C VAL A 40 -7.17 9.39 -14.56
N LYS A 41 -6.90 9.08 -15.84
CA LYS A 41 -7.60 8.01 -16.55
C LYS A 41 -7.34 6.66 -15.88
N LYS A 42 -6.08 6.36 -15.53
CA LYS A 42 -5.73 5.11 -14.84
C LYS A 42 -6.46 4.97 -13.50
N TRP A 43 -6.52 6.04 -12.71
CA TRP A 43 -7.25 6.04 -11.43
C TRP A 43 -8.74 5.72 -11.64
N LYS A 44 -9.38 6.43 -12.57
CA LYS A 44 -10.81 6.20 -12.89
C LYS A 44 -11.09 4.78 -13.38
N ASP A 45 -10.24 4.26 -14.26
CA ASP A 45 -10.38 2.91 -14.82
C ASP A 45 -10.18 1.85 -13.72
N LEU A 46 -9.18 2.04 -12.85
CA LEU A 46 -8.90 1.14 -11.73
C LEU A 46 -10.01 1.16 -10.68
N ASP A 47 -10.48 2.36 -10.30
CA ASP A 47 -11.61 2.52 -9.37
C ASP A 47 -12.86 1.79 -9.87
N SER A 48 -13.22 2.02 -11.13
CA SER A 48 -14.39 1.40 -11.75
C SER A 48 -14.26 -0.13 -11.79
N ALA A 49 -13.05 -0.64 -12.09
CA ALA A 49 -12.78 -2.07 -12.14
C ALA A 49 -12.80 -2.72 -10.74
N LEU A 50 -12.33 -2.03 -9.70
CA LEU A 50 -12.35 -2.50 -8.31
C LEU A 50 -13.76 -2.45 -7.71
N GLN A 51 -14.52 -1.39 -7.98
CA GLN A 51 -15.90 -1.26 -7.50
C GLN A 51 -16.86 -2.28 -8.13
N SER A 52 -16.65 -2.62 -9.40
CA SER A 52 -17.46 -3.67 -10.05
C SER A 52 -16.94 -5.07 -9.72
N CYS A 53 -15.62 -5.26 -9.73
CA CYS A 53 -14.92 -6.53 -9.57
C CYS A 53 -15.62 -7.72 -10.26
N SER A 54 -16.17 -7.47 -11.44
CA SER A 54 -16.97 -8.45 -12.18
C SER A 54 -16.10 -9.17 -13.21
N SER A 55 -16.46 -10.41 -13.56
CA SER A 55 -15.79 -11.17 -14.63
C SER A 55 -16.12 -10.62 -16.02
N VAL A 56 -17.09 -9.72 -16.13
CA VAL A 56 -17.48 -9.05 -17.36
C VAL A 56 -16.73 -7.73 -17.42
N SER A 57 -15.48 -7.78 -17.90
CA SER A 57 -14.63 -6.61 -18.05
C SER A 57 -15.22 -5.64 -19.08
N SER A 58 -16.03 -4.68 -18.62
CA SER A 58 -16.46 -3.55 -19.45
C SER A 58 -15.40 -2.44 -19.54
N GLY A 59 -14.26 -2.60 -18.86
CA GLY A 59 -13.17 -1.63 -18.79
C GLY A 59 -11.87 -2.11 -19.43
N THR A 60 -10.89 -1.21 -19.50
CA THR A 60 -9.51 -1.44 -19.98
C THR A 60 -8.65 -2.26 -19.01
N VAL A 61 -9.10 -2.44 -17.76
CA VAL A 61 -8.37 -3.12 -16.69
C VAL A 61 -9.16 -4.34 -16.19
N ASP A 62 -8.68 -5.53 -16.50
CA ASP A 62 -9.23 -6.79 -16.00
C ASP A 62 -8.70 -7.11 -14.59
N THR A 63 -9.28 -6.46 -13.56
CA THR A 63 -8.88 -6.67 -12.15
C THR A 63 -9.22 -8.08 -11.68
N ARG A 64 -10.40 -8.61 -12.03
CA ARG A 64 -10.84 -9.94 -11.60
C ARG A 64 -10.07 -11.07 -12.29
N GLY A 65 -9.86 -10.99 -13.60
CA GLY A 65 -9.08 -12.00 -14.33
C GLY A 65 -7.60 -11.97 -13.95
N LYS A 66 -7.07 -10.80 -13.53
CA LYS A 66 -5.77 -10.72 -12.88
C LYS A 66 -5.80 -11.26 -11.44
N GLY A 67 -6.97 -11.36 -10.80
CA GLY A 67 -7.17 -11.83 -9.43
C GLY A 67 -6.93 -10.75 -8.36
N MET A 68 -6.95 -9.48 -8.75
CA MET A 68 -6.74 -8.32 -7.89
C MET A 68 -7.89 -8.12 -6.89
N CYS A 69 -9.05 -8.73 -7.14
CA CYS A 69 -10.21 -8.66 -6.27
C CYS A 69 -11.09 -9.91 -6.47
N ASN A 70 -11.80 -10.32 -5.42
CA ASN A 70 -12.78 -11.43 -5.45
C ASN A 70 -14.23 -10.95 -5.22
N GLY A 71 -14.41 -9.66 -5.03
CA GLY A 71 -15.69 -8.98 -4.80
C GLY A 71 -15.49 -7.47 -4.87
N ARG A 72 -16.58 -6.72 -4.77
CA ARG A 72 -16.54 -5.24 -4.80
C ARG A 72 -15.58 -4.71 -3.75
N VAL A 73 -14.63 -3.88 -4.17
CA VAL A 73 -13.68 -3.20 -3.28
C VAL A 73 -14.13 -1.75 -3.11
N PRO A 74 -14.26 -1.24 -1.87
CA PRO A 74 -14.47 0.18 -1.63
C PRO A 74 -13.26 0.98 -2.10
N THR A 75 -13.48 1.99 -2.95
CA THR A 75 -12.40 2.84 -3.47
C THR A 75 -12.48 4.28 -2.97
N GLU A 76 -13.52 4.63 -2.22
CA GLU A 76 -13.58 5.91 -1.54
C GLU A 76 -12.41 6.00 -0.54
N ARG A 77 -11.56 7.02 -0.71
CA ARG A 77 -10.34 7.25 0.08
C ARG A 77 -9.29 6.13 -0.02
N LEU A 78 -9.36 5.26 -1.04
CA LEU A 78 -8.29 4.32 -1.33
C LEU A 78 -7.10 5.07 -1.93
N VAL A 79 -5.95 5.03 -1.26
CA VAL A 79 -4.80 5.89 -1.60
C VAL A 79 -3.67 5.16 -2.31
N GLY A 80 -3.59 3.85 -2.17
CA GLY A 80 -2.58 3.02 -2.81
C GLY A 80 -3.01 1.56 -2.83
N PHE A 81 -2.48 0.80 -3.78
CA PHE A 81 -2.83 -0.61 -3.95
C PHE A 81 -1.66 -1.39 -4.55
N LEU A 82 -1.08 -2.29 -3.74
CA LEU A 82 0.00 -3.18 -4.15
C LEU A 82 -0.59 -4.52 -4.62
N SER A 83 -0.25 -4.93 -5.85
CA SER A 83 -0.83 -6.15 -6.45
C SER A 83 0.18 -6.92 -7.33
N GLY A 84 -0.19 -7.40 -8.52
CA GLY A 84 0.69 -8.20 -9.37
C GLY A 84 1.90 -7.44 -9.97
N ASN A 85 1.95 -6.10 -9.87
CA ASN A 85 3.00 -5.30 -10.50
C ASN A 85 4.27 -5.22 -9.63
N PHE A 86 5.16 -6.19 -9.82
CA PHE A 86 6.49 -6.22 -9.19
C PHE A 86 7.57 -6.39 -10.25
N SER A 87 8.62 -5.58 -10.14
CA SER A 87 9.80 -5.57 -11.01
C SER A 87 11.05 -5.23 -10.19
N GLU A 88 12.14 -5.98 -10.41
CA GLU A 88 13.40 -5.80 -9.68
C GLU A 88 13.20 -5.88 -8.15
N ASN A 89 13.33 -4.77 -7.44
CA ASN A 89 13.09 -4.63 -6.01
C ASN A 89 11.92 -3.67 -5.71
N GLU A 90 11.11 -3.33 -6.70
CA GLU A 90 9.97 -2.44 -6.55
C GLU A 90 8.65 -3.20 -6.69
N TRP A 91 7.86 -3.17 -5.62
CA TRP A 91 6.45 -3.53 -5.68
C TRP A 91 5.64 -2.27 -5.97
N ARG A 92 5.19 -2.15 -7.22
CA ARG A 92 4.66 -0.90 -7.77
C ARG A 92 3.21 -0.70 -7.37
N ASP A 93 2.91 0.53 -6.97
CA ASP A 93 1.55 0.94 -6.68
C ASP A 93 0.74 1.04 -7.97
N GLU A 94 -0.41 0.36 -7.98
CA GLU A 94 -1.32 0.37 -9.11
C GLU A 94 -1.92 1.76 -9.36
N TYR A 95 -2.02 2.60 -8.32
CA TYR A 95 -2.40 4.01 -8.43
C TYR A 95 -1.24 4.94 -8.85
N LEU A 96 -0.05 4.41 -9.14
CA LEU A 96 1.13 5.22 -9.52
C LEU A 96 1.54 6.24 -8.43
N GLY A 97 1.17 6.00 -7.18
CA GLY A 97 1.59 6.77 -6.02
C GLY A 97 2.97 6.30 -5.55
N VAL A 98 3.04 5.82 -4.32
CA VAL A 98 4.29 5.42 -3.68
C VAL A 98 4.52 3.92 -3.88
N ASN A 99 5.62 3.52 -4.51
CA ASN A 99 6.01 2.11 -4.60
C ASN A 99 6.52 1.59 -3.24
N ALA A 100 6.34 0.29 -2.98
CA ALA A 100 7.03 -0.38 -1.88
C ALA A 100 8.39 -0.93 -2.34
N ILE A 101 9.37 -0.85 -1.45
CA ILE A 101 10.71 -1.38 -1.67
C ILE A 101 10.75 -2.79 -1.09
N VAL A 102 11.17 -3.75 -1.90
CA VAL A 102 11.31 -5.14 -1.51
C VAL A 102 12.74 -5.43 -1.13
N HIS A 103 12.92 -5.99 0.06
CA HIS A 103 14.19 -6.37 0.63
C HIS A 103 14.31 -7.90 0.65
N GLY A 104 15.54 -8.42 0.50
CA GLY A 104 15.80 -9.85 0.54
C GLY A 104 15.18 -10.62 -0.64
N SER A 105 14.95 -11.92 -0.45
CA SER A 105 14.40 -12.79 -1.51
C SER A 105 12.88 -12.76 -1.53
N ALA A 106 12.32 -12.30 -2.66
CA ALA A 106 10.90 -12.32 -2.94
C ALA A 106 10.64 -12.88 -4.34
N GLU A 107 9.59 -13.69 -4.48
CA GLU A 107 9.22 -14.28 -5.76
C GLU A 107 7.70 -14.23 -5.99
N LYS A 108 7.30 -14.16 -7.26
CA LYS A 108 5.91 -14.40 -7.64
C LYS A 108 5.66 -15.90 -7.69
N ARG A 109 4.62 -16.37 -7.01
CA ARG A 109 4.19 -17.78 -7.07
C ARG A 109 2.88 -17.91 -7.84
N ARG A 110 2.65 -19.05 -8.48
CA ARG A 110 1.37 -19.35 -9.14
C ARG A 110 0.17 -19.24 -8.19
N ARG A 111 0.36 -19.59 -6.90
CA ARG A 111 -0.66 -19.47 -5.86
C ARG A 111 -0.86 -18.02 -5.36
N VAL A 112 0.08 -17.12 -5.65
CA VAL A 112 0.07 -15.71 -5.24
C VAL A 112 0.31 -14.83 -6.48
N PRO A 113 -0.59 -14.83 -7.48
CA PRO A 113 -0.38 -14.07 -8.71
C PRO A 113 -0.40 -12.55 -8.50
N ASN A 114 -1.01 -12.08 -7.41
CA ASN A 114 -1.23 -10.66 -7.09
C ASN A 114 -0.45 -10.18 -5.89
N GLY A 115 0.69 -10.80 -5.61
CA GLY A 115 1.57 -10.40 -4.54
C GLY A 115 2.90 -11.11 -4.60
N LEU A 116 3.56 -11.17 -3.46
CA LEU A 116 4.90 -11.71 -3.33
C LEU A 116 4.96 -12.77 -2.24
N THR A 117 5.82 -13.77 -2.46
CA THR A 117 6.23 -14.71 -1.41
C THR A 117 7.63 -14.34 -0.96
N PHE A 118 7.76 -13.95 0.31
CA PHE A 118 9.02 -13.64 0.96
C PHE A 118 9.66 -14.91 1.53
N LYS A 119 10.98 -15.07 1.35
CA LYS A 119 11.71 -16.24 1.85
C LYS A 119 13.07 -15.87 2.42
N GLY A 120 13.38 -16.42 3.59
CA GLY A 120 14.67 -16.26 4.24
C GLY A 120 14.77 -15.00 5.10
N SER A 121 15.89 -14.91 5.84
CA SER A 121 16.13 -13.78 6.74
C SER A 121 16.26 -12.47 5.96
N GLY A 122 15.64 -11.40 6.46
CA GLY A 122 15.67 -10.08 5.84
C GLY A 122 14.78 -9.93 4.60
N ALA A 123 13.92 -10.90 4.30
CA ALA A 123 12.94 -10.79 3.21
C ALA A 123 11.64 -10.13 3.69
N TRP A 124 11.31 -8.96 3.13
CA TRP A 124 10.08 -8.20 3.46
C TRP A 124 9.84 -7.09 2.43
N ALA A 125 8.70 -6.40 2.54
CA ALA A 125 8.41 -5.20 1.76
C ALA A 125 8.19 -4.00 2.68
N GLU A 126 8.77 -2.87 2.31
CA GLU A 126 8.69 -1.59 2.99
C GLU A 126 7.84 -0.63 2.16
N TRP A 127 6.68 -0.23 2.68
CA TRP A 127 5.85 0.78 2.05
C TRP A 127 5.97 2.10 2.81
N ARG A 128 6.71 3.05 2.25
CA ARG A 128 7.12 4.25 2.97
C ARG A 128 5.96 5.20 3.22
N VAL A 129 5.77 5.55 4.49
CA VAL A 129 4.84 6.59 4.93
C VAL A 129 5.56 7.94 5.09
N GLY A 130 6.72 7.95 5.75
CA GLY A 130 7.57 9.11 5.99
C GLY A 130 8.91 9.03 5.22
N ASP A 131 9.81 9.97 5.51
CA ASP A 131 11.18 10.03 4.96
C ASP A 131 11.26 10.17 3.42
N MET A 132 10.30 10.89 2.84
CA MET A 132 10.24 11.16 1.40
C MET A 132 10.73 12.59 1.04
N GLY A 133 11.50 13.22 1.93
CA GLY A 133 12.00 14.58 1.77
C GLY A 133 10.91 15.63 1.96
N GLN A 134 10.78 16.56 1.01
CA GLN A 134 9.87 17.71 1.12
C GLN A 134 8.39 17.33 0.96
N THR A 135 8.08 16.24 0.25
CA THR A 135 6.70 15.82 -0.02
C THR A 135 6.48 14.44 0.62
N VAL A 136 5.48 14.34 1.49
CA VAL A 136 5.15 13.11 2.23
C VAL A 136 3.69 12.74 1.92
N PRO A 137 3.41 12.01 0.83
CA PRO A 137 2.05 11.76 0.36
C PRO A 137 1.16 11.04 1.38
N TYR A 138 1.75 10.21 2.24
CA TYR A 138 1.04 9.40 3.23
C TYR A 138 1.04 10.01 4.64
N TYR A 139 1.28 11.32 4.77
CA TYR A 139 1.26 11.98 6.08
C TYR A 139 -0.05 11.75 6.87
N PHE A 140 -1.18 11.52 6.19
CA PHE A 140 -2.45 11.18 6.82
C PHE A 140 -2.41 9.93 7.70
N ALA A 141 -1.50 8.98 7.43
CA ALA A 141 -1.38 7.74 8.19
C ALA A 141 -0.84 7.97 9.62
N ASN A 142 -0.38 9.18 9.94
CA ASN A 142 -0.10 9.58 11.33
C ASN A 142 -1.38 9.87 12.14
N SER A 143 -2.55 9.96 11.48
CA SER A 143 -3.84 10.24 12.14
C SER A 143 -4.79 9.07 12.04
N MET A 144 -5.13 8.64 10.82
CA MET A 144 -6.08 7.54 10.58
C MET A 144 -5.70 6.78 9.32
N PHE A 145 -5.74 5.46 9.37
CA PHE A 145 -5.55 4.63 8.18
C PHE A 145 -6.23 3.26 8.34
N THR A 146 -6.39 2.58 7.20
CA THR A 146 -6.72 1.15 7.17
C THR A 146 -5.79 0.50 6.15
N LEU A 147 -5.03 -0.49 6.60
CA LEU A 147 -4.16 -1.30 5.77
C LEU A 147 -4.73 -2.72 5.70
N VAL A 148 -4.99 -3.19 4.48
CA VAL A 148 -5.59 -4.50 4.23
C VAL A 148 -4.62 -5.35 3.43
N ALA A 149 -4.45 -6.61 3.83
CA ALA A 149 -3.63 -7.56 3.09
C ALA A 149 -4.25 -8.96 3.12
N THR A 150 -4.11 -9.69 2.02
CA THR A 150 -4.30 -11.13 2.00
C THR A 150 -2.96 -11.80 2.22
N VAL A 151 -2.87 -12.64 3.25
CA VAL A 151 -1.62 -13.26 3.70
C VAL A 151 -1.76 -14.78 3.76
N SER A 152 -0.63 -15.48 3.65
CA SER A 152 -0.55 -16.92 3.90
C SER A 152 0.79 -17.24 4.53
N ILE A 153 0.77 -18.04 5.59
CA ILE A 153 1.98 -18.44 6.30
C ILE A 153 2.39 -19.82 5.79
N HIS A 154 3.61 -19.94 5.25
CA HIS A 154 4.04 -21.18 4.59
C HIS A 154 4.81 -22.13 5.51
N GLU A 155 5.50 -21.60 6.51
CA GLU A 155 6.39 -22.35 7.39
C GLU A 155 6.20 -21.89 8.83
N VAL A 156 6.23 -22.86 9.75
CA VAL A 156 6.18 -22.60 11.20
C VAL A 156 7.51 -21.96 11.63
N PRO A 157 7.49 -20.83 12.36
CA PRO A 157 8.70 -20.20 12.89
C PRO A 157 9.54 -21.18 13.69
N LYS A 158 10.87 -21.22 13.49
CA LYS A 158 11.75 -22.08 14.29
C LYS A 158 12.15 -21.44 15.63
N LYS A 159 12.08 -20.11 15.73
CA LYS A 159 12.51 -19.34 16.91
C LYS A 159 11.73 -18.02 16.96
N GLY A 160 11.07 -17.77 18.09
CA GLY A 160 10.37 -16.52 18.38
C GLY A 160 9.21 -16.20 17.42
N PRO A 161 8.42 -15.16 17.73
CA PRO A 161 7.42 -14.64 16.81
C PRO A 161 8.05 -14.00 15.57
N ILE A 162 7.40 -14.15 14.41
CA ILE A 162 7.81 -13.50 13.15
C ILE A 162 6.78 -12.41 12.77
N PRO A 163 7.20 -11.17 12.46
CA PRO A 163 6.30 -10.14 11.97
C PRO A 163 5.64 -10.52 10.64
N LEU A 164 4.32 -10.39 10.57
CA LEU A 164 3.53 -10.63 9.36
C LEU A 164 3.24 -9.33 8.60
N ILE A 165 2.73 -8.33 9.31
CA ILE A 165 2.39 -7.01 8.79
C ILE A 165 2.37 -5.99 9.93
N GLY A 166 2.74 -4.75 9.67
CA GLY A 166 2.72 -3.72 10.71
C GLY A 166 3.18 -2.35 10.25
N VAL A 167 3.09 -1.40 11.17
CA VAL A 167 3.55 -0.03 11.03
C VAL A 167 4.67 0.21 12.03
N ARG A 168 5.73 0.87 11.55
CA ARG A 168 6.91 1.20 12.35
C ARG A 168 7.14 2.71 12.35
N MET A 169 7.58 3.24 13.48
CA MET A 169 8.08 4.62 13.55
C MET A 169 9.35 4.75 12.71
N ASN A 170 9.52 5.94 12.13
CA ASN A 170 10.79 6.35 11.54
C ASN A 170 11.71 6.96 12.61
N ASP A 171 11.98 6.20 13.66
CA ASP A 171 12.93 6.55 14.72
C ASP A 171 14.16 5.64 14.64
N THR A 172 15.20 5.98 15.42
CA THR A 172 16.48 5.25 15.39
C THR A 172 16.32 3.76 15.77
N SER A 173 15.31 3.43 16.56
CA SER A 173 15.00 2.06 16.99
C SER A 173 14.05 1.32 16.05
N SER A 174 13.50 1.97 15.02
CA SER A 174 12.44 1.42 14.15
C SER A 174 11.30 0.82 14.97
N THR A 175 10.86 1.56 15.99
CA THR A 175 9.90 1.12 16.99
C THR A 175 8.63 0.61 16.31
N VAL A 176 8.22 -0.62 16.64
CA VAL A 176 6.96 -1.17 16.13
C VAL A 176 5.82 -0.47 16.85
N LEU A 177 5.06 0.32 16.10
CA LEU A 177 3.87 1.00 16.61
C LEU A 177 2.73 0.02 16.80
N PHE A 178 2.49 -0.77 15.75
CA PHE A 178 1.36 -1.66 15.67
C PHE A 178 1.56 -2.72 14.61
N GLY A 179 1.15 -3.94 14.85
CA GLY A 179 1.19 -4.97 13.84
C GLY A 179 0.71 -6.31 14.31
N LEU A 180 0.82 -7.28 13.43
CA LEU A 180 0.47 -8.67 13.63
C LEU A 180 1.71 -9.52 13.39
N SER A 181 1.99 -10.44 14.31
CA SER A 181 3.02 -11.46 14.21
C SER A 181 2.42 -12.84 14.36
N TYR A 182 3.19 -13.87 14.04
CA TYR A 182 2.77 -15.26 14.18
C TYR A 182 3.84 -16.09 14.89
N THR A 183 3.42 -17.06 15.71
CA THR A 183 4.30 -17.84 16.59
C THR A 183 4.50 -19.28 16.12
N HIS A 184 5.44 -19.99 16.75
CA HIS A 184 5.68 -21.42 16.52
C HIS A 184 4.48 -22.27 16.96
N GLU A 185 3.79 -21.84 18.02
CA GLU A 185 2.58 -22.45 18.61
C GLU A 185 1.33 -22.25 17.75
N LYS A 186 1.51 -21.71 16.53
CA LYS A 186 0.44 -21.40 15.58
C LYS A 186 -0.55 -20.35 16.04
N LYS A 187 -0.14 -19.44 16.92
CA LYS A 187 -0.97 -18.33 17.36
C LYS A 187 -0.62 -17.03 16.63
N LEU A 188 -1.59 -16.16 16.53
CA LEU A 188 -1.38 -14.77 16.13
C LEU A 188 -1.12 -13.89 17.36
N LEU A 189 -0.25 -12.90 17.19
CA LEU A 189 0.16 -11.97 18.23
C LEU A 189 0.02 -10.54 17.71
N ALA A 190 -0.94 -9.79 18.24
CA ALA A 190 -1.02 -8.35 18.02
C ALA A 190 0.05 -7.64 18.86
N ILE A 191 0.78 -6.71 18.25
CA ILE A 191 1.86 -5.94 18.88
C ILE A 191 1.49 -4.46 18.86
N GLY A 192 1.69 -3.75 19.98
CA GLY A 192 1.63 -2.29 20.12
C GLY A 192 1.47 -1.88 21.60
N ASP A 193 1.48 -0.58 21.90
CA ASP A 193 1.54 -0.05 23.29
C ASP A 193 0.42 -0.57 24.23
N ASN A 194 -0.72 -1.00 23.67
CA ASN A 194 -1.85 -1.57 24.41
C ASN A 194 -2.06 -3.08 24.16
N PHE A 195 -1.15 -3.74 23.45
CA PHE A 195 -1.30 -5.13 23.01
C PHE A 195 -0.14 -5.97 23.53
N SER A 196 -0.41 -6.80 24.53
CA SER A 196 0.58 -7.72 25.13
C SER A 196 0.06 -9.14 25.28
N ASN A 197 -0.94 -9.55 24.51
CA ASN A 197 -1.60 -10.84 24.67
C ASN A 197 -1.53 -11.66 23.37
N GLU A 198 -1.19 -12.94 23.52
CA GLU A 198 -1.47 -13.95 22.49
C GLU A 198 -2.98 -13.97 22.27
N ASP A 199 -3.38 -13.92 21.00
CA ASP A 199 -4.77 -14.15 20.63
C ASP A 199 -5.04 -15.65 20.54
N ASP A 200 -6.29 -16.04 20.78
CA ASP A 200 -6.75 -17.42 20.65
C ASP A 200 -6.93 -17.84 19.17
N PHE A 201 -6.69 -16.91 18.22
CA PHE A 201 -6.68 -17.23 16.80
C PHE A 201 -5.52 -18.16 16.44
N GLU A 202 -5.87 -19.40 16.07
CA GLU A 202 -4.94 -20.39 15.53
C GLU A 202 -4.83 -20.28 14.01
N TRP A 203 -3.61 -20.11 13.51
CA TRP A 203 -3.33 -20.08 12.07
C TRP A 203 -2.84 -21.44 11.55
N GLU A 204 -3.13 -21.72 10.28
CA GLU A 204 -2.76 -22.96 9.61
C GLU A 204 -1.80 -22.71 8.43
N PRO A 205 -0.77 -23.56 8.25
CA PRO A 205 0.14 -23.43 7.13
C PRO A 205 -0.56 -23.53 5.78
N ASN A 206 -0.24 -22.59 4.88
CA ASN A 206 -0.80 -22.46 3.53
C ASN A 206 -2.30 -22.13 3.48
N THR A 207 -2.89 -21.74 4.61
CA THR A 207 -4.21 -21.14 4.64
C THR A 207 -4.10 -19.64 4.36
N THR A 208 -5.11 -19.13 3.65
CA THR A 208 -5.18 -17.72 3.26
C THR A 208 -6.07 -16.97 4.23
N TYR A 209 -5.57 -15.86 4.76
CA TYR A 209 -6.26 -15.00 5.71
C TYR A 209 -6.33 -13.58 5.16
N GLN A 210 -7.42 -12.86 5.42
CA GLN A 210 -7.51 -11.41 5.24
C GLN A 210 -7.19 -10.72 6.55
N VAL A 211 -6.10 -9.94 6.57
CA VAL A 211 -5.70 -9.14 7.72
C VAL A 211 -6.04 -7.67 7.46
N VAL A 212 -6.64 -7.03 8.46
CA VAL A 212 -6.91 -5.58 8.45
C VAL A 212 -6.25 -4.95 9.66
N LEU A 213 -5.38 -3.97 9.44
CA LEU A 213 -4.85 -3.08 10.47
C LEU A 213 -5.56 -1.73 10.35
N ARG A 214 -6.30 -1.33 11.38
CA ARG A 214 -7.03 -0.05 11.38
C ARG A 214 -6.55 0.83 12.52
N MET A 215 -6.20 2.07 12.20
CA MET A 215 -5.96 3.14 13.16
C MET A 215 -7.04 4.20 13.02
N THR A 216 -7.69 4.49 14.13
CA THR A 216 -8.63 5.60 14.32
C THR A 216 -8.05 6.60 15.32
N ASP A 217 -8.73 7.71 15.53
CA ASP A 217 -8.41 8.69 16.57
C ASP A 217 -8.44 8.09 17.99
N GLU A 218 -9.31 7.10 18.23
CA GLU A 218 -9.49 6.50 19.55
C GLU A 218 -8.68 5.22 19.76
N LYS A 219 -8.60 4.36 18.73
CA LYS A 219 -8.06 3.00 18.88
C LYS A 219 -7.37 2.44 17.64
N TRP A 220 -6.58 1.42 17.91
CA TRP A 220 -5.89 0.57 16.94
C TRP A 220 -6.59 -0.79 16.99
N THR A 221 -6.90 -1.40 15.84
CA THR A 221 -7.66 -2.65 15.78
C THR A 221 -7.09 -3.56 14.69
N VAL A 222 -6.96 -4.84 14.99
CA VAL A 222 -6.61 -5.90 14.05
C VAL A 222 -7.86 -6.72 13.75
N PHE A 223 -8.09 -7.09 12.49
CA PHE A 223 -9.10 -8.07 12.12
C PHE A 223 -8.45 -9.18 11.31
N VAL A 224 -8.94 -10.42 11.50
CA VAL A 224 -8.56 -11.57 10.69
C VAL A 224 -9.82 -12.27 10.22
N ASP A 225 -10.02 -12.34 8.90
CA ASP A 225 -11.19 -12.95 8.24
C ASP A 225 -12.57 -12.45 8.73
N ALA A 226 -12.64 -11.15 9.05
CA ALA A 226 -13.83 -10.47 9.58
C ALA A 226 -14.28 -10.92 10.98
N ASP A 227 -13.53 -11.82 11.61
CA ASP A 227 -13.56 -11.96 13.06
C ASP A 227 -12.75 -10.78 13.64
N ASP A 228 -13.42 -10.05 14.53
CA ASP A 228 -12.78 -9.00 15.29
C ASP A 228 -11.77 -9.68 16.22
N ILE A 229 -10.50 -9.34 16.07
CA ILE A 229 -9.56 -9.51 17.17
C ILE A 229 -9.82 -8.30 18.06
N GLU A 230 -10.98 -8.33 18.74
CA GLU A 230 -11.29 -7.37 19.79
C GLU A 230 -10.28 -7.59 20.91
N CYS A 231 -9.30 -6.68 20.94
CA CYS A 231 -8.33 -6.55 22.01
C CYS A 231 -8.93 -5.71 23.16
#